data_AF-A0A9D8KHI2-F1
#
_entry.id   AF-A0A9D8KHI2-F1
#
_cell.length_a   1.000
_cell.length_b   1.000
_cell.length_c   1.000
_cell.angle_alpha   90.00
_cell.angle_beta   90.00
_cell.angle_gamma   90.00
#
_symmetry.space_group_name_H-M   'P 1'
#
loop_
_entity.id
_entity.type
_entity.pdbx_description
1 polymer ?
#
loop_
_entity_poly.entity_id
_entity_poly.type
_entity_poly.pdbx_seq_one_letter_code
_entity_poly.pdbx_strand_id
1 'polypeptide(L)'
;MLELLKFTKKNQELIARGRKICTARRKIHGDPRVAWVTMMRLREVKEHFYGMEGYDSPEEFEKVWRGIHRGRFNPNQIVYVHFGWFGEVPPQPCSLSGWIESYYDGLGYAHQRVVYTECSPLPMEIEIQDFEIEEWEENNNGT
;
A
#
# COMPACT_ATOMS: atom_id res chain seq x y z
N MET A 1 -12.88 19.95 3.62
CA MET A 1 -13.60 18.76 4.13
C MET A 1 -12.90 17.54 3.54
N LEU A 2 -12.33 16.67 4.37
CA LEU A 2 -11.61 15.48 3.89
C LEU A 2 -12.63 14.48 3.29
N GLU A 3 -12.43 14.08 2.03
CA GLU A 3 -13.32 13.13 1.37
C GLU A 3 -12.89 11.70 1.74
N LEU A 4 -13.72 11.01 2.54
CA LEU A 4 -13.50 9.61 2.89
C LEU A 4 -13.58 8.70 1.67
N LEU A 5 -12.67 7.73 1.61
CA LEU A 5 -12.70 6.68 0.60
C LEU A 5 -13.94 5.83 0.76
N LYS A 6 -14.77 5.81 -0.29
CA LYS A 6 -15.91 4.91 -0.41
C LYS A 6 -15.45 3.57 -0.99
N PHE A 7 -15.95 2.49 -0.43
CA PHE A 7 -15.66 1.13 -0.87
C PHE A 7 -16.96 0.43 -1.27
N THR A 8 -16.89 -0.45 -2.26
CA THR A 8 -17.99 -1.36 -2.61
C THR A 8 -18.18 -2.40 -1.51
N LYS A 9 -19.34 -3.06 -1.45
CA LYS A 9 -19.61 -4.13 -0.46
C LYS A 9 -18.53 -5.22 -0.48
N LYS A 10 -18.12 -5.68 -1.66
CA LYS A 10 -17.01 -6.65 -1.82
C LYS A 10 -15.72 -6.14 -1.19
N ASN A 11 -15.33 -4.89 -1.46
CA ASN A 11 -14.10 -4.33 -0.89
C ASN A 11 -14.21 -4.11 0.63
N GLN A 12 -15.39 -3.79 1.15
CA GLN A 12 -15.62 -3.74 2.60
C GLN A 12 -15.43 -5.11 3.25
N GLU A 13 -15.89 -6.20 2.61
CA GLU A 13 -15.66 -7.57 3.10
C GLU A 13 -14.17 -7.95 3.07
N LEU A 14 -13.42 -7.53 2.05
CA LEU A 14 -11.97 -7.73 1.99
C LEU A 14 -11.24 -6.97 3.09
N ILE A 15 -11.67 -5.74 3.37
CA ILE A 15 -11.16 -4.92 4.46
C ILE A 15 -11.45 -5.58 5.81
N ALA A 16 -12.69 -6.04 6.04
CA ALA A 16 -13.09 -6.68 7.29
C ALA A 16 -12.32 -7.98 7.56
N ARG A 17 -11.85 -8.66 6.51
CA ARG A 17 -10.99 -9.85 6.61
C ARG A 17 -9.50 -9.54 6.73
N GLY A 18 -9.11 -8.27 6.79
CA GLY A 18 -7.70 -7.85 6.85
C GLY A 18 -6.91 -8.11 5.57
N ARG A 19 -7.58 -8.43 4.45
CA ARG A 19 -6.93 -8.76 3.17
C ARG A 19 -6.58 -7.53 2.34
N LYS A 20 -7.25 -6.41 2.58
CA LYS A 20 -7.10 -5.19 1.79
C LYS A 20 -6.40 -4.10 2.60
N ILE A 21 -5.17 -3.79 2.21
CA ILE A 21 -4.30 -2.78 2.86
C ILE A 21 -3.90 -1.64 1.92
N CYS A 22 -4.23 -1.74 0.63
CA CYS A 22 -4.10 -0.64 -0.31
C CYS A 22 -5.31 -0.51 -1.24
N THR A 23 -5.44 0.64 -1.90
CA THR A 23 -6.45 0.82 -2.95
C THR A 23 -6.03 1.83 -4.00
N ALA A 24 -6.24 1.50 -5.27
CA ALA A 24 -5.96 2.35 -6.41
C ALA A 24 -7.16 3.24 -6.75
N ARG A 25 -6.88 4.50 -7.05
CA ARG A 25 -7.86 5.54 -7.38
C ARG A 25 -7.34 6.42 -8.50
N ARG A 26 -8.27 7.05 -9.23
CA ARG A 26 -7.93 8.02 -10.29
C ARG A 26 -7.60 9.42 -9.75
N LYS A 27 -7.81 9.65 -8.45
CA LYS A 27 -7.58 10.92 -7.75
C LYS A 27 -7.04 10.63 -6.36
N ILE A 28 -6.33 11.60 -5.79
CA ILE A 28 -5.91 11.58 -4.39
C ILE A 28 -7.13 11.84 -3.50
N HIS A 29 -7.26 11.06 -2.43
CA HIS A 29 -8.24 11.26 -1.37
C HIS A 29 -7.51 11.55 -0.05
N GLY A 30 -7.98 12.54 0.70
CA GLY A 30 -7.44 12.90 2.01
C GLY A 30 -8.05 12.07 3.15
N ASP A 31 -8.16 10.76 2.99
CA ASP A 31 -8.75 9.90 4.01
C ASP A 31 -7.75 9.71 5.18
N PRO A 32 -8.11 10.02 6.44
CA PRO A 32 -7.19 9.92 7.57
C PRO A 32 -6.70 8.50 7.88
N ARG A 33 -7.32 7.47 7.28
CA ARG A 33 -6.88 6.08 7.36
C ARG A 33 -5.70 5.75 6.44
N VAL A 34 -5.38 6.66 5.52
CA VAL A 34 -4.26 6.51 4.58
C VAL A 34 -2.97 6.94 5.27
N ALA A 35 -2.00 6.03 5.30
CA ALA A 35 -0.66 6.30 5.81
C ALA A 35 0.25 6.90 4.73
N TRP A 36 0.14 6.41 3.49
CA TRP A 36 0.99 6.83 2.39
C TRP A 36 0.27 6.75 1.03
N VAL A 37 0.69 7.60 0.08
CA VAL A 37 0.17 7.63 -1.28
C VAL A 37 1.34 7.66 -2.26
N THR A 38 1.27 6.82 -3.29
CA THR A 38 2.21 6.84 -4.41
C THR A 38 1.48 6.83 -5.75
N MET A 39 2.18 7.20 -6.82
CA MET A 39 1.69 7.15 -8.19
C MET A 39 2.36 6.01 -8.94
N MET A 40 1.58 5.20 -9.65
CA MET A 40 2.11 4.12 -10.48
C MET A 40 1.18 3.82 -11.65
N ARG A 41 1.67 3.07 -12.64
CA ARG A 41 0.86 2.57 -13.74
C ARG A 41 -0.10 1.51 -13.23
N LEU A 42 -1.31 1.48 -13.78
CA LEU A 42 -2.32 0.49 -13.43
C LEU A 42 -1.84 -0.96 -13.66
N ARG A 43 -0.94 -1.15 -14.64
CA ARG A 43 -0.24 -2.42 -14.86
C ARG A 43 0.54 -2.87 -13.62
N GLU A 44 1.30 -1.97 -13.00
CA GLU A 44 2.13 -2.29 -11.82
C GLU A 44 1.25 -2.63 -10.62
N VAL A 45 0.11 -1.94 -10.45
CA VAL A 45 -0.89 -2.31 -9.44
C VAL A 45 -1.40 -3.73 -9.67
N LYS A 46 -1.75 -4.06 -10.93
CA LYS A 46 -2.25 -5.37 -11.31
C LYS A 46 -1.20 -6.47 -11.08
N GLU A 47 0.06 -6.23 -11.46
CA GLU A 47 1.12 -7.23 -11.45
C GLU A 47 1.72 -7.44 -10.05
N HIS A 48 1.86 -6.36 -9.26
CA HIS A 48 2.61 -6.39 -7.99
C HIS A 48 1.74 -6.16 -6.74
N PHE A 49 0.62 -5.43 -6.86
CA PHE A 49 -0.18 -5.00 -5.70
C PHE A 49 -1.59 -5.61 -5.64
N TYR A 50 -1.96 -6.51 -6.55
CA TYR A 50 -3.29 -7.14 -6.54
C TYR A 50 -3.60 -7.86 -5.22
N GLY A 51 -2.58 -8.52 -4.63
CA GLY A 51 -2.70 -9.21 -3.35
C GLY A 51 -2.99 -8.24 -2.19
N MET A 52 -2.30 -7.10 -2.16
CA MET A 52 -2.51 -6.02 -1.18
C MET A 52 -3.84 -5.29 -1.36
N GLU A 53 -4.34 -5.23 -2.60
CA GLU A 53 -5.70 -4.79 -2.88
C GLU A 53 -6.77 -5.79 -2.38
N GLY A 54 -6.37 -7.01 -2.04
CA GLY A 54 -7.20 -8.07 -1.48
C GLY A 54 -7.70 -9.10 -2.49
N TYR A 55 -7.10 -9.19 -3.68
CA TYR A 55 -7.50 -10.14 -4.73
C TYR A 55 -6.58 -11.36 -4.78
N ASP A 56 -7.11 -12.48 -5.28
CA ASP A 56 -6.38 -13.75 -5.37
C ASP A 56 -5.51 -13.85 -6.63
N SER A 57 -5.78 -13.03 -7.66
CA SER A 57 -4.98 -12.96 -8.88
C SER A 57 -5.00 -11.58 -9.56
N PRO A 58 -4.02 -11.29 -10.42
CA PRO A 58 -4.02 -10.09 -11.27
C PRO A 58 -5.28 -9.95 -12.14
N GLU A 59 -5.80 -11.06 -12.67
CA GLU A 59 -6.99 -11.09 -13.53
C GLU A 59 -8.25 -10.76 -12.73
N GLU A 60 -8.33 -11.20 -11.47
CA GLU A 60 -9.44 -10.86 -10.59
C GLU A 60 -9.46 -9.35 -10.31
N PHE A 61 -8.31 -8.75 -10.00
CA PHE A 61 -8.16 -7.30 -9.85
C PHE A 61 -8.67 -6.57 -11.10
N GLU A 62 -8.19 -6.97 -12.28
CA GLU A 62 -8.60 -6.33 -13.54
C GLU A 62 -10.10 -6.45 -13.79
N LYS A 63 -10.69 -7.63 -13.54
CA LYS A 63 -12.13 -7.88 -13.68
C LYS A 63 -12.94 -6.94 -12.80
N VAL A 64 -12.53 -6.78 -11.53
CA VAL A 64 -13.21 -5.88 -10.59
C VAL A 64 -13.02 -4.41 -10.98
N TRP A 65 -11.81 -4.02 -11.38
CA TRP A 65 -11.52 -2.67 -11.88
C TRP A 65 -12.41 -2.30 -13.06
N ARG A 66 -12.51 -3.19 -14.06
CA ARG A 66 -13.42 -3.02 -15.20
C ARG A 66 -14.87 -2.91 -14.75
N GLY A 67 -15.31 -3.69 -13.76
CA GLY A 67 -16.65 -3.57 -13.19
C GLY A 67 -16.94 -2.19 -12.59
N ILE A 68 -16.00 -1.63 -11.82
CA ILE A 68 -16.12 -0.30 -11.19
C ILE A 68 -16.03 0.82 -12.23
N HIS A 69 -15.17 0.66 -13.24
CA HIS A 69 -14.83 1.70 -14.20
C HIS A 69 -15.46 1.51 -15.59
N ARG A 70 -16.65 0.89 -15.65
CA ARG A 70 -17.46 0.72 -16.87
C ARG A 70 -16.68 0.07 -18.04
N GLY A 71 -15.99 -1.02 -17.75
CA GLY A 71 -15.24 -1.84 -18.72
C GLY A 71 -13.82 -1.34 -19.04
N ARG A 72 -13.44 -0.13 -18.60
CA ARG A 72 -12.16 0.48 -18.98
C ARG A 72 -11.02 0.01 -18.08
N PHE A 73 -10.05 -0.68 -18.69
CA PHE A 73 -8.74 -0.93 -18.11
C PHE A 73 -7.70 -0.46 -19.12
N ASN A 74 -6.89 0.52 -18.73
CA ASN A 74 -5.75 0.98 -19.51
C ASN A 74 -4.49 0.72 -18.67
N PRO A 75 -3.62 -0.24 -19.07
CA PRO A 75 -2.45 -0.61 -18.27
C PRO A 75 -1.48 0.55 -18.04
N ASN A 76 -1.42 1.50 -18.98
CA ASN A 76 -0.54 2.67 -18.90
C ASN A 76 -1.17 3.85 -18.15
N GLN A 77 -2.42 3.71 -17.67
CA GLN A 77 -3.07 4.75 -16.88
C GLN A 77 -2.33 4.92 -15.55
N ILE A 78 -1.92 6.15 -15.26
CA ILE A 78 -1.40 6.50 -13.93
C ILE A 78 -2.55 6.58 -12.94
N VAL A 79 -2.36 5.93 -11.79
CA VAL A 79 -3.29 5.89 -10.67
C VAL A 79 -2.56 6.22 -9.37
N TYR A 80 -3.33 6.71 -8.40
CA TYR A 80 -2.86 6.92 -7.03
C TYR A 80 -3.17 5.68 -6.22
N VAL A 81 -2.17 5.10 -5.58
CA VAL A 81 -2.33 3.96 -4.67
C VAL A 81 -2.22 4.49 -3.25
N HIS A 82 -3.34 4.39 -2.54
CA HIS A 82 -3.44 4.75 -1.13
C HIS A 82 -3.14 3.50 -0.30
N PHE A 83 -2.08 3.54 0.49
CA PHE A 83 -1.73 2.52 1.48
C PHE A 83 -2.24 2.95 2.85
N GLY A 84 -2.90 2.06 3.57
CA GLY A 84 -3.45 2.40 4.88
C GLY A 84 -4.31 1.31 5.51
N TRP A 85 -4.79 1.61 6.71
CA TRP A 85 -5.66 0.71 7.45
C TRP A 85 -7.12 1.11 7.28
N PHE A 86 -7.83 0.47 6.36
CA PHE A 86 -9.20 0.85 6.02
C PHE A 86 -10.28 0.24 6.93
N GLY A 87 -9.93 -0.77 7.72
CA GLY A 87 -10.83 -1.49 8.62
C GLY A 87 -11.21 -0.67 9.84
N GLU A 88 -12.01 -1.27 10.73
CA GLU A 88 -12.05 -0.79 12.10
C GLU A 88 -10.62 -0.82 12.63
N VAL A 89 -10.21 0.31 13.23
CA VAL A 89 -8.87 0.56 13.78
C VAL A 89 -8.34 -0.74 14.38
N PRO A 90 -7.10 -1.19 14.08
CA PRO A 90 -6.57 -2.35 14.80
C PRO A 90 -6.76 -2.06 16.30
N PRO A 91 -7.05 -3.05 17.16
CA PRO A 91 -7.06 -2.80 18.59
C PRO A 91 -5.83 -1.97 18.88
N GLN A 92 -6.03 -0.75 19.44
CA GLN A 92 -4.93 0.19 19.57
C GLN A 92 -3.75 -0.60 20.11
N PRO A 93 -2.56 -0.53 19.48
CA PRO A 93 -1.40 -1.19 20.04
C PRO A 93 -1.38 -0.78 21.51
N CYS A 94 -1.53 -1.76 22.39
CA CYS A 94 -1.68 -1.54 23.83
C CYS A 94 -0.41 -0.77 24.22
N SER A 95 -0.46 0.57 24.29
CA SER A 95 0.69 1.46 24.35
C SER A 95 2.01 0.79 23.92
N LEU A 96 2.25 0.61 22.60
CA LEU A 96 3.54 0.08 22.16
C LEU A 96 4.66 1.00 22.66
N SER A 97 5.28 0.63 23.78
CA SER A 97 6.56 1.16 24.20
C SER A 97 7.61 0.49 23.33
N GLY A 98 7.83 1.04 22.13
CA GLY A 98 8.97 0.71 21.32
C GLY A 98 10.15 1.60 21.69
N TRP A 99 11.37 1.05 21.63
CA TRP A 99 12.59 1.85 21.71
C TRP A 99 13.49 1.54 20.52
N ILE A 100 14.28 2.54 20.12
CA ILE A 100 15.27 2.39 19.06
C ILE A 100 16.51 1.78 19.70
N GLU A 101 16.87 0.59 19.22
CA GLU A 101 18.14 -0.04 19.57
C GLU A 101 19.15 0.26 18.47
N SER A 102 20.30 0.83 18.86
CA SER A 102 21.44 1.02 17.96
C SER A 102 22.44 -0.10 18.18
N TYR A 103 22.94 -0.69 17.10
CA TYR A 103 24.00 -1.70 17.15
C TYR A 103 25.02 -1.46 16.04
N TYR A 104 26.23 -1.99 16.22
CA TYR A 104 27.28 -1.94 15.20
C TYR A 104 27.42 -3.32 14.56
N ASP A 105 27.53 -3.37 13.25
CA ASP A 105 27.88 -4.61 12.57
C ASP A 105 29.38 -4.95 12.77
N GLY A 106 29.76 -6.17 12.34
CA GLY A 106 31.15 -6.64 12.41
C GLY A 106 32.14 -5.84 11.53
N LEU A 107 31.66 -4.87 10.74
CA LEU A 107 32.44 -3.99 9.89
C LEU A 107 32.51 -2.56 10.47
N GLY A 108 31.84 -2.28 11.59
CA GLY A 108 31.86 -1.00 12.30
C GLY A 108 30.79 0.00 11.86
N TYR A 109 29.80 -0.40 11.06
CA TYR A 109 28.70 0.49 10.68
C TYR A 109 27.58 0.47 11.74
N ALA A 110 27.03 1.64 12.03
CA ALA A 110 25.93 1.79 12.96
C ALA A 110 24.59 1.51 12.25
N HIS A 111 23.78 0.64 12.85
CA HIS A 111 22.44 0.27 12.41
C HIS A 111 21.44 0.62 13.51
N GLN A 112 20.21 0.97 13.11
CA GLN A 112 19.10 1.20 14.02
C GLN A 112 17.97 0.25 13.70
N ARG A 113 17.40 -0.39 14.73
CA ARG A 113 16.17 -1.16 14.60
C ARG A 113 15.15 -0.71 15.63
N VAL A 114 13.87 -0.76 15.25
CA VAL A 114 12.77 -0.51 16.17
C VAL A 114 12.41 -1.83 16.83
N VAL A 115 12.54 -1.89 18.15
CA VAL A 115 12.19 -3.09 18.94
C VAL A 115 10.87 -2.83 19.65
N TYR A 116 9.94 -3.78 19.55
CA TYR A 116 8.64 -3.72 20.20
C TYR A 116 8.56 -4.79 21.29
N THR A 117 8.08 -4.46 22.48
CA THR A 117 7.73 -5.44 23.51
C THR A 117 6.34 -6.02 23.25
N GLU A 118 6.23 -7.34 23.31
CA GLU A 118 5.12 -8.15 22.82
C GLU A 118 3.74 -7.73 23.36
N CYS A 119 2.85 -7.38 22.43
CA CYS A 119 1.45 -7.78 22.46
C CYS A 119 1.13 -8.32 21.05
N SER A 120 1.40 -9.61 20.84
CA SER A 120 1.07 -10.34 19.60
C SER A 120 -0.43 -10.69 19.56
N PRO A 121 -1.07 -10.87 18.39
CA PRO A 121 -0.57 -11.67 17.26
C PRO A 121 -0.55 -10.85 15.95
N LEU A 122 0.51 -10.68 15.19
CA LEU A 122 1.56 -11.60 14.72
C LEU A 122 2.78 -10.73 14.32
N PRO A 123 4.02 -11.24 14.36
CA PRO A 123 5.14 -10.57 13.70
C PRO A 123 4.95 -10.73 12.18
N MET A 124 4.48 -9.68 11.51
CA MET A 124 4.61 -9.57 10.07
C MET A 124 5.97 -8.92 9.81
N GLU A 125 6.98 -9.74 9.53
CA GLU A 125 8.23 -9.23 8.96
C GLU A 125 7.90 -8.68 7.57
N ILE A 126 7.84 -7.36 7.46
CA ILE A 126 7.77 -6.68 6.16
C ILE A 126 9.22 -6.53 5.72
N GLU A 127 9.71 -7.44 4.88
CA GLU A 127 10.88 -7.16 4.06
C GLU A 127 10.51 -6.01 3.11
N ILE A 128 11.00 -4.81 3.44
CA ILE A 128 10.99 -3.70 2.51
C ILE A 128 12.06 -4.05 1.49
N GLN A 129 11.66 -4.57 0.33
CA GLN A 129 12.56 -4.64 -0.82
C GLN A 129 12.92 -3.21 -1.21
N ASP A 130 14.21 -2.93 -1.25
CA ASP A 130 14.75 -1.71 -1.82
C ASP A 130 14.32 -1.65 -3.29
N PHE A 131 13.40 -0.75 -3.61
CA PHE A 131 13.08 -0.42 -4.98
C PHE A 131 14.07 0.63 -5.46
N GLU A 132 14.91 0.27 -6.42
CA GLU A 132 15.62 1.26 -7.23
C GLU A 132 14.59 2.10 -7.98
N ILE A 133 14.49 3.37 -7.60
CA ILE A 133 13.78 4.37 -8.40
C ILE A 133 14.72 4.67 -9.57
N GLU A 134 14.49 4.06 -10.73
CA GLU A 134 15.11 4.53 -11.97
C GLU A 134 14.64 5.97 -12.21
N GLU A 135 15.56 6.93 -12.14
CA GLU A 135 15.33 8.30 -12.56
C GLU A 135 14.85 8.30 -14.01
N TRP A 136 13.58 8.66 -14.20
CA TRP A 136 13.03 8.85 -15.52
C TRP A 136 13.58 10.17 -16.07
N GLU A 137 14.66 10.11 -16.84
CA GLU A 137 15.14 11.26 -17.61
C GLU A 137 14.03 11.66 -18.61
N GLU A 138 13.42 12.82 -18.37
CA GLU A 138 12.55 13.48 -19.33
C GLU A 138 13.38 13.82 -20.59
N ASN A 139 13.33 12.96 -21.60
CA ASN A 139 13.76 13.28 -22.95
C ASN A 139 12.78 14.29 -23.58
N ASN A 140 12.86 15.54 -23.15
CA ASN A 140 12.35 16.71 -23.86
C ASN A 140 13.32 17.08 -25.00
N ASN A 141 13.42 16.24 -26.03
CA ASN A 141 14.00 16.67 -27.31
C ASN A 141 12.88 17.09 -28.26
N GLY A 142 12.37 18.29 -28.01
CA GLY A 142 11.79 19.13 -29.04
C GLY A 142 12.90 19.94 -29.71
N THR A 143 13.22 19.62 -30.96
CA THR A 143 13.64 20.60 -31.97
C THR A 143 13.35 20.06 -33.36
#